data_AF-A0AAX6H125-F1
#
_entry.id   AF-A0AAX6H125-F1
#
_cell.length_a   1.000
_cell.length_b   1.000
_cell.length_c   1.000
_cell.angle_alpha   90.00
_cell.angle_beta   90.00
_cell.angle_gamma   90.00
#
_symmetry.space_group_name_H-M   'P 1'
#
loop_
_entity.id
_entity.type
_entity.pdbx_description
1 polymer ?
#
loop_
_entity_poly.entity_id
_entity_poly.type
_entity_poly.pdbx_seq_one_letter_code
_entity_poly.pdbx_strand_id
1 'polypeptide(L)'
;MSHSVTAIQEEPKGYIDPARVLEKAYSSTKARGSSTACIIALTDQGVHAVNLGDSGFIVVRDGCTIFRSPVQQHDFNFTYQLESGNGSDLPSAAQVFTVPIASGDVIVAGTDGLFDNLYNSEVTAIVVHAVRAGLGPQVTAQKIAALARQRAQDKNRQTPFSSAAQDAGYRYYGGKLDDITVVVSYITAASS
;
A
#
# COMPACT_ATOMS: atom_id res chain seq x y z
N MET A 1 -1.14 4.90 -15.63
CA MET A 1 -1.82 3.61 -15.38
C MET A 1 -2.21 2.82 -16.64
N SER A 2 -2.15 3.36 -17.87
CA SER A 2 -2.49 2.55 -19.07
C SER A 2 -1.54 1.37 -19.28
N HIS A 3 -0.23 1.55 -19.07
CA HIS A 3 0.76 0.49 -19.27
C HIS A 3 0.57 -0.71 -18.34
N SER A 4 0.17 -0.51 -17.08
CA SER A 4 -0.11 -1.62 -16.16
C SER A 4 -1.39 -2.37 -16.56
N VAL A 5 -2.41 -1.66 -17.05
CA VAL A 5 -3.63 -2.30 -17.59
C VAL A 5 -3.31 -3.15 -18.82
N THR A 6 -2.52 -2.62 -19.75
CA THR A 6 -2.04 -3.39 -20.92
C THR A 6 -1.21 -4.59 -20.48
N ALA A 7 -0.29 -4.42 -19.53
CA ALA A 7 0.54 -5.51 -19.01
C ALA A 7 -0.31 -6.63 -18.38
N ILE A 8 -1.37 -6.28 -17.63
CA ILE A 8 -2.33 -7.26 -17.09
C ILE A 8 -3.06 -8.02 -18.22
N GLN A 9 -3.47 -7.34 -19.29
CA GLN A 9 -4.15 -7.98 -20.43
C GLN A 9 -3.27 -8.96 -21.20
N GLU A 10 -1.95 -8.81 -21.12
CA GLU A 10 -0.96 -9.72 -21.70
C GLU A 10 -0.62 -10.92 -20.80
N GLU A 11 -1.13 -10.94 -19.56
CA GLU A 11 -0.96 -12.09 -18.67
C GLU A 11 -1.86 -13.27 -19.11
N PRO A 12 -1.46 -14.53 -18.83
CA PRO A 12 -2.31 -15.69 -19.06
C PRO A 12 -3.67 -15.55 -18.36
N LYS A 13 -4.74 -16.02 -19.02
CA LYS A 13 -6.07 -15.98 -18.40
C LYS A 13 -6.09 -16.74 -17.07
N GLY A 14 -6.61 -16.09 -16.03
CA GLY A 14 -6.71 -16.66 -14.68
C GLY A 14 -5.42 -16.60 -13.86
N TYR A 15 -4.34 -16.00 -14.38
CA TYR A 15 -3.08 -15.84 -13.66
C TYR A 15 -2.50 -14.46 -13.90
N ILE A 16 -2.19 -13.72 -12.84
CA ILE A 16 -1.54 -12.42 -12.91
C ILE A 16 -0.28 -12.50 -12.07
N ASP A 17 0.88 -12.27 -12.68
CA ASP A 17 2.14 -12.09 -11.96
C ASP A 17 2.40 -10.58 -11.75
N PRO A 18 2.25 -10.06 -10.51
CA PRO A 18 2.43 -8.64 -10.24
C PRO A 18 3.83 -8.13 -10.60
N ALA A 19 4.88 -8.95 -10.42
CA ALA A 19 6.25 -8.53 -10.71
C ALA A 19 6.47 -8.35 -12.22
N ARG A 20 5.93 -9.27 -13.03
CA ARG A 20 5.96 -9.14 -14.49
C ARG A 20 5.12 -7.96 -14.99
N VAL A 21 3.97 -7.72 -14.37
CA VAL A 21 3.15 -6.53 -14.65
C VAL A 21 3.95 -5.25 -14.36
N LEU A 22 4.65 -5.19 -13.23
CA LEU A 22 5.51 -4.06 -12.86
C LEU A 22 6.62 -3.82 -13.89
N GLU A 23 7.36 -4.88 -14.26
CA GLU A 23 8.46 -4.80 -15.22
C GLU A 23 8.03 -4.30 -16.60
N LYS A 24 6.93 -4.83 -17.13
CA LYS A 24 6.37 -4.41 -18.41
C LYS A 24 5.86 -2.97 -18.38
N ALA A 25 5.16 -2.60 -17.30
CA ALA A 25 4.64 -1.25 -17.12
C ALA A 25 5.78 -0.22 -17.02
N TYR A 26 6.82 -0.56 -16.26
CA TYR A 26 8.04 0.24 -16.14
C TYR A 26 8.73 0.42 -17.50
N SER A 27 9.02 -0.67 -18.21
CA SER A 27 9.74 -0.65 -19.49
C SER A 27 9.03 0.17 -20.56
N SER A 28 7.70 0.21 -20.50
CA SER A 28 6.83 0.95 -21.41
C SER A 28 6.67 2.43 -21.04
N THR A 29 6.93 2.80 -19.78
CA THR A 29 6.77 4.18 -19.30
C THR A 29 7.94 5.05 -19.75
N LYS A 30 7.62 6.15 -20.46
CA LYS A 30 8.60 7.17 -20.92
C LYS A 30 8.34 8.56 -20.32
N ALA A 31 7.28 8.68 -19.52
CA ALA A 31 6.97 9.92 -18.84
C ALA A 31 8.02 10.21 -17.78
N ARG A 32 8.56 11.43 -17.78
CA ARG A 32 9.54 11.87 -16.79
C ARG A 32 8.94 11.93 -15.40
N GLY A 33 9.73 11.56 -14.40
CA GLY A 33 9.35 11.50 -13.01
C GLY A 33 9.63 10.11 -12.45
N SER A 34 9.45 9.99 -11.14
CA SER A 34 9.61 8.74 -10.40
C SER A 34 8.36 8.40 -9.60
N SER A 35 8.23 7.14 -9.23
CA SER A 35 7.13 6.68 -8.39
C SER A 35 7.50 5.44 -7.58
N THR A 36 6.87 5.29 -6.42
CA THR A 36 6.73 3.98 -5.77
C THR A 36 5.62 3.18 -6.46
N ALA A 37 5.60 1.86 -6.26
CA ALA A 37 4.60 1.01 -6.88
C ALA A 37 4.22 -0.16 -5.98
N CYS A 38 2.92 -0.33 -5.74
CA CYS A 38 2.35 -1.49 -5.06
C CYS A 38 1.28 -2.12 -5.96
N ILE A 39 1.47 -3.38 -6.36
CA ILE A 39 0.51 -4.11 -7.19
C ILE A 39 0.11 -5.37 -6.43
N ILE A 40 -1.20 -5.58 -6.29
CA ILE A 40 -1.78 -6.69 -5.53
C ILE A 40 -2.75 -7.44 -6.44
N ALA A 41 -2.55 -8.75 -6.58
CA ALA A 41 -3.43 -9.66 -7.29
C ALA A 41 -4.00 -10.68 -6.31
N LEU A 42 -5.31 -10.89 -6.36
CA LEU A 42 -5.97 -11.99 -5.66
C LEU A 42 -5.97 -13.22 -6.59
N THR A 43 -5.41 -14.33 -6.12
CA THR A 43 -5.32 -15.61 -6.83
C THR A 43 -5.92 -16.73 -5.97
N ASP A 44 -6.02 -17.94 -6.53
CA ASP A 44 -6.49 -19.13 -5.81
C ASP A 44 -5.56 -19.53 -4.66
N GLN A 45 -4.28 -19.12 -4.68
CA GLN A 45 -3.32 -19.35 -3.60
C GLN A 45 -3.31 -18.23 -2.54
N GLY A 46 -4.13 -17.20 -2.73
CA GLY A 46 -4.24 -16.04 -1.86
C GLY A 46 -3.78 -14.75 -2.54
N VAL A 47 -3.16 -13.84 -1.81
CA VAL A 47 -2.67 -12.58 -2.37
C VAL A 47 -1.26 -12.76 -2.88
N HIS A 48 -1.05 -12.47 -4.17
CA HIS A 48 0.26 -12.25 -4.76
C HIS A 48 0.46 -10.74 -4.92
N ALA A 49 1.57 -10.21 -4.42
CA ALA A 49 1.84 -8.78 -4.50
C ALA A 49 3.30 -8.48 -4.83
N VAL A 50 3.54 -7.32 -5.44
CA VAL A 50 4.87 -6.72 -5.56
C VAL A 50 4.83 -5.31 -5.01
N ASN A 51 5.85 -4.92 -4.26
CA ASN A 51 6.01 -3.58 -3.73
C ASN A 51 7.43 -3.05 -3.98
N LEU A 52 7.53 -1.83 -4.50
CA LEU A 52 8.77 -1.08 -4.61
C LEU A 52 8.55 0.30 -3.99
N GLY A 53 9.33 0.58 -2.95
CA GLY A 53 9.26 1.82 -2.18
C GLY A 53 8.43 1.72 -0.89
N ASP A 54 7.82 2.83 -0.50
CA ASP A 54 7.13 3.01 0.79
C ASP A 54 5.60 3.15 0.70
N SER A 55 5.03 3.04 -0.50
CA SER A 55 3.67 2.52 -0.65
C SER A 55 3.59 1.11 -0.06
N GLY A 56 2.39 0.61 0.20
CA GLY A 56 2.25 -0.74 0.72
C GLY A 56 0.83 -1.16 1.04
N PHE A 57 0.72 -2.25 1.78
CA PHE A 57 -0.56 -2.78 2.22
C PHE A 57 -0.47 -3.52 3.56
N ILE A 58 -1.63 -3.61 4.20
CA ILE A 58 -1.84 -4.47 5.36
C ILE A 58 -3.01 -5.43 5.11
N VAL A 59 -2.98 -6.57 5.79
CA VAL A 59 -4.10 -7.52 5.83
C VAL A 59 -4.62 -7.58 7.25
N VAL A 60 -5.93 -7.35 7.40
CA VAL A 60 -6.65 -7.40 8.68
C VAL A 60 -7.55 -8.63 8.69
N ARG A 61 -7.39 -9.47 9.72
CA ARG A 61 -8.21 -10.67 9.99
C ARG A 61 -8.59 -10.67 11.46
N ASP A 62 -9.89 -10.87 11.75
CA ASP A 62 -10.42 -10.97 13.12
C ASP A 62 -10.00 -9.82 14.06
N GLY A 63 -9.87 -8.62 13.51
CA GLY A 63 -9.46 -7.43 14.25
C GLY A 63 -7.96 -7.34 14.57
N CYS A 64 -7.13 -8.16 13.92
CA CYS A 64 -5.68 -8.14 14.01
C CYS A 64 -5.06 -7.83 12.64
N THR A 65 -3.99 -7.04 12.61
CA THR A 65 -3.13 -6.93 11.41
C THR A 65 -2.27 -8.18 11.32
N ILE A 66 -2.57 -9.10 10.40
CA ILE A 66 -1.83 -10.36 10.22
C ILE A 66 -0.64 -10.22 9.28
N PHE A 67 -0.64 -9.17 8.45
CA PHE A 67 0.47 -8.87 7.55
C PHE A 67 0.56 -7.36 7.32
N ARG A 68 1.79 -6.85 7.22
CA ARG A 68 2.12 -5.52 6.73
C ARG A 68 3.32 -5.63 5.80
N SER A 69 3.22 -5.08 4.58
CA SER A 69 4.36 -5.00 3.69
C SER A 69 5.46 -4.13 4.33
N PRO A 70 6.73 -4.57 4.30
CA PRO A 70 7.85 -3.73 4.71
C PRO A 70 7.93 -2.46 3.87
N VAL A 71 8.47 -1.40 4.48
CA VAL A 71 8.80 -0.16 3.79
C VAL A 71 10.20 -0.31 3.18
N GLN A 72 10.35 0.06 1.91
CA GLN A 72 11.63 -0.05 1.20
C GLN A 72 12.25 1.33 0.98
N GLN A 73 13.36 1.61 1.66
CA GLN A 73 14.04 2.90 1.63
C GLN A 73 15.57 2.72 1.59
N HIS A 74 16.27 3.62 0.92
CA HIS A 74 17.74 3.69 0.94
C HIS A 74 18.25 4.39 2.20
N ASP A 75 17.50 5.38 2.68
CA ASP A 75 17.69 6.10 3.96
C ASP A 75 16.32 6.64 4.41
N PHE A 76 16.22 7.18 5.63
CA PHE A 76 14.99 7.75 6.17
C PHE A 76 14.35 8.74 5.19
N ASN A 77 13.11 8.44 4.78
CA ASN A 77 12.34 9.25 3.83
C ASN A 77 13.01 9.42 2.45
N PHE A 78 13.90 8.50 2.07
CA PHE A 78 14.48 8.38 0.73
C PHE A 78 14.14 7.00 0.15
N THR A 79 12.91 6.89 -0.37
CA THR A 79 12.33 5.63 -0.85
C THR A 79 13.01 5.10 -2.11
N TYR A 80 12.94 3.77 -2.27
CA TYR A 80 13.13 3.16 -3.57
C TYR A 80 12.08 3.68 -4.54
N GLN A 81 12.47 3.95 -5.78
CA GLN A 81 11.58 4.57 -6.76
C GLN A 81 11.94 4.18 -8.19
N LEU A 82 10.91 3.94 -9.01
CA LEU A 82 11.03 3.66 -10.44
C LEU A 82 11.00 4.98 -11.22
N GLU A 83 11.99 5.22 -12.09
CA GLU A 83 12.06 6.40 -12.97
C GLU A 83 12.33 5.98 -14.43
N SER A 84 11.77 6.71 -15.40
CA SER A 84 12.17 6.55 -16.80
C SER A 84 13.54 7.21 -17.05
N GLY A 85 14.64 6.58 -16.64
CA GLY A 85 16.00 7.12 -16.73
C GLY A 85 17.07 6.10 -16.32
N ASN A 86 18.34 6.50 -16.36
CA ASN A 86 19.48 5.61 -16.07
C ASN A 86 19.95 5.67 -14.60
N GLY A 87 19.23 6.37 -13.71
CA GLY A 87 19.69 6.69 -12.35
C GLY A 87 18.79 6.20 -11.22
N SER A 88 17.78 5.38 -11.48
CA SER A 88 16.78 4.96 -10.49
C SER A 88 16.80 3.45 -10.22
N ASP A 89 15.99 3.01 -9.26
CA ASP A 89 15.82 1.60 -8.94
C ASP A 89 15.14 0.85 -10.09
N LEU A 90 15.53 -0.42 -10.27
CA LEU A 90 14.92 -1.29 -11.26
C LEU A 90 13.78 -2.10 -10.65
N PRO A 91 12.78 -2.55 -11.44
CA PRO A 91 11.73 -3.44 -10.96
C PRO A 91 12.24 -4.71 -10.27
N SER A 92 13.45 -5.18 -10.63
CA SER A 92 14.10 -6.33 -9.99
C SER A 92 14.48 -6.11 -8.52
N ALA A 93 14.51 -4.87 -8.04
CA ALA A 93 14.69 -4.54 -6.63
C ALA A 93 13.39 -4.63 -5.82
N ALA A 94 12.23 -4.79 -6.47
CA ALA A 94 10.95 -4.85 -5.79
C ALA A 94 10.82 -6.12 -4.94
N GLN A 95 10.09 -6.02 -3.84
CA GLN A 95 9.80 -7.15 -2.98
C GLN A 95 8.53 -7.86 -3.44
N VAL A 96 8.58 -9.18 -3.56
CA VAL A 96 7.45 -10.02 -3.97
C VAL A 96 6.91 -10.78 -2.76
N PHE A 97 5.59 -10.82 -2.62
CA PHE A 97 4.89 -11.41 -1.48
C PHE A 97 3.82 -12.39 -1.95
N THR A 98 3.70 -13.50 -1.20
CA THR A 98 2.53 -14.38 -1.24
C THR A 98 1.96 -14.45 0.17
N VAL A 99 0.73 -13.95 0.34
CA VAL A 99 0.05 -13.87 1.64
C VAL A 99 -1.22 -14.72 1.61
N PRO A 100 -1.32 -15.77 2.45
CA PRO A 100 -2.54 -16.55 2.56
C PRO A 100 -3.70 -15.71 3.09
N ILE A 101 -4.82 -15.71 2.37
CA ILE A 101 -6.04 -14.96 2.70
C ILE A 101 -7.22 -15.89 2.94
N ALA A 102 -8.20 -15.39 3.69
CA ALA A 102 -9.45 -16.08 4.01
C ALA A 102 -10.65 -15.16 3.78
N SER A 103 -11.83 -15.75 3.57
CA SER A 103 -13.08 -14.98 3.53
C SER A 103 -13.26 -14.23 4.85
N GLY A 104 -13.61 -12.94 4.76
CA GLY A 104 -13.71 -12.03 5.90
C GLY A 104 -12.46 -11.18 6.12
N ASP A 105 -11.33 -11.49 5.46
CA ASP A 105 -10.15 -10.62 5.49
C ASP A 105 -10.42 -9.28 4.81
N VAL A 106 -9.74 -8.25 5.30
CA VAL A 106 -9.75 -6.92 4.69
C VAL A 106 -8.32 -6.51 4.35
N ILE A 107 -8.09 -6.21 3.07
CA ILE A 107 -6.83 -5.65 2.59
C ILE A 107 -6.98 -4.14 2.55
N VAL A 108 -6.02 -3.43 3.15
CA VAL A 108 -5.91 -1.97 3.04
C VAL A 108 -4.57 -1.66 2.39
N ALA A 109 -4.59 -1.15 1.16
CA ALA A 109 -3.42 -0.66 0.46
C ALA A 109 -3.43 0.88 0.44
N GLY A 110 -2.25 1.49 0.39
CA GLY A 110 -2.14 2.94 0.34
C GLY A 110 -0.72 3.43 0.09
N THR A 111 -0.60 4.74 -0.09
CA THR A 111 0.67 5.47 -0.16
C THR A 111 1.25 5.69 1.23
N ASP A 112 2.49 6.16 1.29
CA ASP A 112 3.14 6.63 2.52
C ASP A 112 2.30 7.69 3.24
N GLY A 113 1.61 8.58 2.53
CA GLY A 113 0.68 9.55 3.12
C GLY A 113 -0.37 8.94 4.06
N LEU A 114 -0.77 7.68 3.85
CA LEU A 114 -1.54 6.90 4.83
C LEU A 114 -0.65 6.40 5.98
N PHE A 115 0.38 5.60 5.66
CA PHE A 115 1.14 4.81 6.63
C PHE A 115 2.10 5.65 7.50
N ASP A 116 2.45 6.85 7.07
CA ASP A 116 3.20 7.85 7.82
C ASP A 116 2.35 8.50 8.92
N ASN A 117 1.02 8.49 8.75
CA ASN A 117 0.10 9.26 9.59
C ASN A 117 -0.80 8.39 10.47
N LEU A 118 -1.02 7.11 10.13
CA LEU A 118 -1.82 6.18 10.93
C LEU A 118 -1.03 4.95 11.37
N TYR A 119 -1.14 4.61 12.66
CA TYR A 119 -0.68 3.31 13.13
C TYR A 119 -1.61 2.19 12.62
N ASN A 120 -1.07 0.97 12.46
CA ASN A 120 -1.84 -0.22 12.09
C ASN A 120 -3.07 -0.43 12.98
N SER A 121 -2.96 -0.12 14.28
CA SER A 121 -4.07 -0.23 15.24
C SER A 121 -5.21 0.74 14.93
N GLU A 122 -4.91 1.97 14.49
CA GLU A 122 -5.91 2.95 14.07
C GLU A 122 -6.63 2.49 12.79
N VAL A 123 -5.88 2.01 11.80
CA VAL A 123 -6.46 1.46 10.56
C VAL A 123 -7.35 0.24 10.87
N THR A 124 -6.84 -0.69 11.69
CA THR A 124 -7.56 -1.89 12.12
C THR A 124 -8.84 -1.56 12.88
N ALA A 125 -8.81 -0.57 13.78
CA ALA A 125 -9.99 -0.14 14.51
C ALA A 125 -11.10 0.40 13.57
N ILE A 126 -10.73 1.15 12.53
CA ILE A 126 -11.68 1.62 11.52
C ILE A 126 -12.27 0.44 10.75
N VAL A 127 -11.43 -0.49 10.30
CA VAL A 127 -11.87 -1.69 9.58
C VAL A 127 -12.85 -2.50 10.42
N VAL A 128 -12.52 -2.81 11.67
CA VAL A 128 -13.38 -3.57 12.58
C VAL A 128 -14.72 -2.88 12.79
N HIS A 129 -14.70 -1.56 13.03
CA HIS A 129 -15.93 -0.80 13.20
C HIS A 129 -16.78 -0.80 11.92
N ALA A 130 -16.16 -0.62 10.76
CA ALA A 130 -16.85 -0.60 9.48
C ALA A 130 -17.50 -1.95 9.15
N VAL A 131 -16.77 -3.06 9.31
CA VAL A 131 -17.28 -4.42 9.09
C VAL A 131 -18.45 -4.72 10.04
N ARG A 132 -18.33 -4.39 11.34
CA ARG A 132 -19.41 -4.57 12.32
C ARG A 132 -20.65 -3.74 12.00
N ALA A 133 -20.46 -2.54 11.46
CA ALA A 133 -21.53 -1.66 11.06
C ALA A 133 -22.09 -1.97 9.65
N GLY A 134 -21.60 -3.01 8.97
CA GLY A 134 -22.02 -3.37 7.62
C GLY A 134 -21.67 -2.31 6.56
N LEU A 135 -20.65 -1.50 6.81
CA LEU A 135 -20.20 -0.48 5.85
C LEU A 135 -19.39 -1.12 4.73
N GLY A 136 -19.58 -0.65 3.50
CA GLY A 136 -18.82 -1.12 2.35
C GLY A 136 -17.35 -0.66 2.35
N PRO A 137 -16.52 -1.27 1.49
CA PRO A 137 -15.09 -0.96 1.39
C PRO A 137 -14.83 0.52 1.01
N GLN A 138 -15.66 1.13 0.16
CA GLN A 138 -15.51 2.53 -0.22
C GLN A 138 -15.64 3.49 0.97
N VAL A 139 -16.67 3.30 1.81
CA VAL A 139 -16.88 4.13 3.01
C VAL A 139 -15.75 3.91 4.01
N THR A 140 -15.26 2.67 4.11
CA THR A 140 -14.10 2.34 4.95
C THR A 140 -12.84 3.06 4.49
N ALA A 141 -12.54 3.03 3.18
CA ALA A 141 -11.41 3.74 2.59
C ALA A 141 -11.50 5.26 2.86
N GLN A 142 -12.68 5.85 2.69
CA GLN A 142 -12.92 7.27 2.98
C GLN A 142 -12.68 7.62 4.46
N LYS A 143 -13.13 6.78 5.39
CA LYS A 143 -12.89 6.97 6.82
C LYS A 143 -11.40 6.90 7.17
N ILE A 144 -10.68 5.92 6.59
CA ILE A 144 -9.22 5.79 6.77
C ILE A 144 -8.51 7.02 6.21
N ALA A 145 -8.81 7.43 4.98
CA ALA A 145 -8.19 8.59 4.34
C ALA A 145 -8.48 9.90 5.10
N ALA A 146 -9.72 10.08 5.59
CA ALA A 146 -10.10 11.25 6.38
C ALA A 146 -9.32 11.31 7.70
N LEU A 147 -9.17 10.18 8.41
CA LEU A 147 -8.38 10.15 9.63
C LEU A 147 -6.90 10.39 9.32
N ALA A 148 -6.33 9.76 8.30
CA ALA A 148 -4.94 9.98 7.89
C ALA A 148 -4.68 11.47 7.59
N ARG A 149 -5.58 12.14 6.86
CA ARG A 149 -5.49 13.58 6.60
C ARG A 149 -5.58 14.41 7.87
N GLN A 150 -6.48 14.08 8.78
CA GLN A 150 -6.58 14.77 10.07
C GLN A 150 -5.27 14.65 10.85
N ARG A 151 -4.64 13.47 10.84
CA ARG A 151 -3.36 13.21 11.52
C ARG A 151 -2.20 13.94 10.85
N ALA A 152 -2.17 13.96 9.52
CA ALA A 152 -1.19 14.69 8.72
C ALA A 152 -1.16 16.21 9.03
N GLN A 153 -2.31 16.78 9.40
CA GLN A 153 -2.45 18.21 9.73
C GLN A 153 -2.16 18.53 11.21
N ASP A 154 -2.13 17.53 12.08
CA ASP A 154 -1.92 17.71 13.52
C ASP A 154 -0.44 17.83 13.83
N LYS A 155 0.02 19.05 14.12
CA LYS A 155 1.44 19.35 14.40
C LYS A 155 1.92 18.87 15.78
N ASN A 156 1.02 18.45 16.65
CA ASN A 156 1.33 18.13 18.05
C ASN A 156 1.19 16.64 18.35
N ARG A 157 0.71 15.84 17.39
CA ARG A 157 0.50 14.42 17.58
C ARG A 157 1.69 13.61 17.10
N GLN A 158 2.05 12.59 17.87
CA GLN A 158 3.02 11.60 17.42
C GLN A 158 2.36 10.68 16.38
N THR A 159 3.02 10.55 15.24
CA THR A 159 2.62 9.69 14.12
C THR A 159 3.72 8.63 13.86
N PRO A 160 3.44 7.61 13.04
CA PRO A 160 4.49 6.71 12.58
C PRO A 160 5.69 7.44 11.98
N PHE A 161 5.47 8.46 11.15
CA PHE A 161 6.54 9.23 10.53
C PHE A 161 7.35 10.02 11.55
N SER A 162 6.70 10.75 12.48
CA SER A 162 7.45 11.52 13.47
C SER A 162 8.25 10.62 14.41
N SER A 163 7.73 9.43 14.72
CA SER A 163 8.46 8.42 15.50
C SER A 163 9.69 7.92 14.73
N ALA A 164 9.51 7.53 13.46
CA ALA A 164 10.61 7.06 12.61
C ALA A 164 11.66 8.14 12.36
N ALA A 165 11.25 9.40 12.22
CA ALA A 165 12.15 10.53 12.09
C ALA A 165 13.03 10.70 13.33
N GLN A 166 12.44 10.58 14.52
CA GLN A 166 13.16 10.66 15.79
C GLN A 166 14.13 9.50 15.97
N ASP A 167 13.72 8.27 15.61
CA ASP A 167 14.58 7.09 15.62
C ASP A 167 15.76 7.23 14.65
N ALA A 168 15.57 7.91 13.52
CA ALA A 168 16.62 8.27 12.57
C ALA A 168 17.46 9.50 12.98
N GLY A 169 17.21 10.09 14.16
CA GLY A 169 17.99 11.19 14.73
C GLY A 169 17.51 12.59 14.36
N TYR A 170 16.37 12.73 13.68
CA TYR A 170 15.78 14.01 13.31
C TYR A 170 14.86 14.56 14.40
N ARG A 171 14.89 15.88 14.60
CA ARG A 171 13.93 16.58 15.46
C ARG A 171 12.66 16.91 14.67
N TYR A 172 11.72 15.97 14.61
CA TYR A 172 10.44 16.13 13.93
C TYR A 172 9.27 15.78 14.87
N TYR A 173 8.17 16.53 14.77
CA TYR A 173 6.93 16.32 15.54
C TYR A 173 5.71 16.59 14.67
N GLY A 174 4.60 15.91 14.95
CA GLY A 174 3.36 16.08 14.19
C GLY A 174 3.22 15.12 13.02
N GLY A 175 2.11 15.24 12.30
CA GLY A 175 1.90 14.52 11.05
C GLY A 175 2.70 15.05 9.87
N LYS A 176 2.87 14.20 8.86
CA LYS A 176 3.49 14.53 7.56
C LYS A 176 2.40 14.82 6.55
N LEU A 177 2.34 16.06 6.05
CA LEU A 177 1.40 16.42 4.99
C LEU A 177 1.87 15.84 3.66
N ASP A 178 1.06 14.97 3.08
CA ASP A 178 1.37 14.26 1.83
C ASP A 178 0.09 13.90 1.05
N ASP A 179 0.25 13.40 -0.17
CA ASP A 179 -0.84 12.83 -0.96
C ASP A 179 -1.29 11.48 -0.36
N ILE A 180 -2.59 11.38 -0.08
CA ILE A 180 -3.17 10.21 0.61
C ILE A 180 -4.03 9.42 -0.38
N THR A 181 -3.57 8.23 -0.72
CA THR A 181 -4.37 7.24 -1.45
C THR A 181 -4.66 6.04 -0.57
N VAL A 182 -5.91 5.58 -0.56
CA VAL A 182 -6.35 4.41 0.20
C VAL A 182 -7.24 3.53 -0.69
N VAL A 183 -6.90 2.25 -0.79
CA VAL A 183 -7.71 1.22 -1.42
C VAL A 183 -8.07 0.18 -0.37
N VAL A 184 -9.35 -0.17 -0.28
CA VAL A 184 -9.85 -1.19 0.64
C VAL A 184 -10.54 -2.29 -0.16
N SER A 185 -10.14 -3.53 0.08
CA SER A 185 -10.73 -4.73 -0.54
C SER A 185 -11.22 -5.68 0.54
N TYR A 186 -12.49 -6.06 0.47
CA TYR A 186 -13.07 -7.07 1.35
C TYR A 186 -13.01 -8.42 0.65
N ILE A 187 -12.37 -9.40 1.29
CA ILE A 187 -12.27 -10.75 0.76
C ILE A 187 -13.56 -11.50 1.08
N THR A 188 -14.23 -11.97 0.05
CA THR A 188 -15.43 -12.79 0.16
C THR A 188 -15.16 -14.18 -0.38
N ALA A 189 -15.91 -15.17 0.11
CA ALA A 189 -15.98 -16.46 -0.57
C ALA A 189 -16.41 -16.27 -2.03
N ALA A 190 -15.92 -17.13 -2.92
CA ALA A 190 -16.37 -17.15 -4.30
C ALA A 190 -17.88 -17.38 -4.33
N SER A 191 -18.61 -16.46 -4.98
CA SER A 191 -20.02 -16.68 -5.26
C SER A 191 -20.15 -17.92 -6.14
N SER A 192 -20.88 -18.92 -5.66
CA SER A 192 -21.25 -20.11 -6.45
C SER A 192 -22.22 -19.74 -7.59
#